data_AF-A0A9J6BGJ8-F1
#
_entry.id   AF-A0A9J6BGJ8-F1
#
_cell.length_a   1.000
_cell.length_b   1.000
_cell.length_c   1.000
_cell.angle_alpha   90.00
_cell.angle_beta   90.00
_cell.angle_gamma   90.00
#
_symmetry.space_group_name_H-M   'P 1'
#
loop_
_entity.id
_entity.type
_entity.pdbx_description
1 polymer ?
#
loop_
_entity_poly.entity_id
_entity_poly.type
_entity_poly.pdbx_seq_one_letter_code
_entity_poly.pdbx_strand_id
1 'polypeptide(L)'
;MKIFVAVLCMAAVAAAGYVPRTPEDLNRARGVCVKKYEITTERIAEYRKRIFRETDKETPLYVACVFEQLGLYREGAFVTDDYLVQLGKGDGARESVVGCYDKSEDLTIRAFRTFLCFIEKGLLPEGY
;
A
#
# COMPACT_ATOMS: atom_id res chain seq x y z
N MET A 1 24.74 46.03 -20.31
CA MET A 1 25.58 44.81 -20.25
C MET A 1 24.75 43.67 -19.74
N LYS A 2 24.74 42.56 -20.49
CA LYS A 2 24.09 41.29 -20.19
C LYS A 2 24.93 40.54 -19.16
N ILE A 3 24.37 40.19 -18.01
CA ILE A 3 24.89 39.06 -17.21
C ILE A 3 23.68 38.24 -16.77
N PHE A 4 23.41 37.21 -17.57
CA PHE A 4 22.63 36.05 -17.17
C PHE A 4 23.43 35.31 -16.10
N VAL A 5 22.92 35.26 -14.87
CA VAL A 5 23.33 34.22 -13.90
C VAL A 5 22.08 33.39 -13.64
N ALA A 6 21.87 32.41 -14.51
CA ALA A 6 20.98 31.31 -14.22
C ALA A 6 21.63 30.51 -13.07
N VAL A 7 21.20 30.78 -11.84
CA VAL A 7 21.46 29.91 -10.71
C VAL A 7 20.61 28.67 -10.94
N LEU A 8 21.24 27.67 -11.58
CA LEU A 8 20.74 26.32 -11.65
C LEU A 8 20.69 25.79 -10.21
N CYS A 9 19.55 25.97 -9.54
CA CYS A 9 19.23 25.20 -8.36
C CYS A 9 19.10 23.74 -8.82
N MET A 10 20.23 23.02 -8.82
CA MET A 10 20.23 21.58 -8.71
C MET A 10 19.53 21.24 -7.40
N ALA A 11 18.21 21.11 -7.45
CA ALA A 11 17.50 20.23 -6.54
C ALA A 11 18.02 18.83 -6.88
N ALA A 12 19.12 18.44 -6.23
CA ALA A 12 19.47 17.05 -6.09
C ALA A 12 18.26 16.38 -5.44
N VAL A 13 17.42 15.76 -6.26
CA VAL A 13 16.43 14.78 -5.79
C VAL A 13 17.27 13.65 -5.24
N ALA A 14 17.65 13.76 -3.97
CA ALA A 14 18.07 12.59 -3.22
C ALA A 14 16.94 11.59 -3.41
N ALA A 15 17.25 10.42 -3.97
CA ALA A 15 16.36 9.28 -3.94
C ALA A 15 16.20 8.90 -2.46
N ALA A 16 15.33 9.63 -1.75
CA ALA A 16 15.03 9.38 -0.36
C ALA A 16 14.37 8.01 -0.31
N GLY A 17 15.01 7.08 0.42
CA GLY A 17 14.46 5.76 0.65
C GLY A 17 13.05 5.82 1.25
N TYR A 18 12.30 4.73 1.13
CA TYR A 18 10.95 4.65 1.67
C TYR A 18 10.92 4.95 3.17
N VAL A 19 10.00 5.82 3.58
CA VAL A 19 9.76 6.16 4.98
C VAL A 19 8.57 5.34 5.47
N PRO A 20 8.73 4.51 6.53
CA PRO A 20 7.62 3.76 7.11
C PRO A 20 6.42 4.65 7.44
N ARG A 21 5.24 4.18 7.04
CA ARG A 21 3.95 4.84 7.28
C ARG A 21 3.46 4.54 8.68
N THR A 22 2.92 5.57 9.31
CA THR A 22 2.37 5.54 10.66
C THR A 22 0.92 5.03 10.67
N PRO A 23 0.36 4.68 11.85
CA PRO A 23 -1.07 4.44 11.99
C PRO A 23 -1.94 5.63 11.54
N GLU A 24 -1.47 6.87 11.73
CA GLU A 24 -2.15 8.07 11.25
C GLU A 24 -2.19 8.13 9.72
N ASP A 25 -1.10 7.77 9.04
CA ASP A 25 -1.05 7.68 7.58
C ASP A 25 -2.02 6.61 7.07
N LEU A 26 -2.07 5.44 7.72
CA LEU A 26 -3.02 4.39 7.39
C LEU A 26 -4.46 4.86 7.56
N ASN A 27 -4.79 5.52 8.66
CA ASN A 27 -6.14 6.05 8.88
C ASN A 27 -6.52 7.11 7.84
N ARG A 28 -5.57 7.95 7.44
CA ARG A 28 -5.76 8.92 6.35
C ARG A 28 -6.01 8.22 5.01
N ALA A 29 -5.19 7.22 4.66
CA ALA A 29 -5.35 6.42 3.45
C ALA A 29 -6.72 5.73 3.41
N ARG A 30 -7.12 5.09 4.51
CA ARG A 30 -8.46 4.48 4.66
C ARG A 30 -9.57 5.49 4.42
N GLY A 31 -9.48 6.69 5.02
CA GLY A 31 -10.46 7.75 4.82
C GLY A 31 -10.58 8.20 3.36
N VAL A 32 -9.44 8.37 2.68
CA VAL A 32 -9.40 8.71 1.25
C VAL A 32 -10.06 7.60 0.42
N CYS A 33 -9.70 6.34 0.65
CA CYS A 33 -10.18 5.21 -0.15
C CYS A 33 -11.65 4.87 0.13
N VAL A 34 -12.13 5.03 1.38
CA VAL A 34 -13.56 4.94 1.73
C VAL A 34 -14.36 5.94 0.92
N LYS A 35 -13.90 7.21 0.87
CA LYS A 35 -14.59 8.24 0.10
C LYS A 35 -14.52 7.99 -1.40
N LYS A 36 -13.37 7.54 -1.91
CA LYS A 36 -13.14 7.31 -3.34
C LYS A 36 -14.02 6.21 -3.92
N TYR A 37 -14.24 5.13 -3.17
CA TYR A 37 -15.04 3.97 -3.62
C TYR A 37 -16.37 3.84 -2.89
N GLU A 38 -16.81 4.91 -2.21
CA GLU A 38 -18.12 4.98 -1.56
C GLU A 38 -18.41 3.79 -0.64
N ILE A 39 -17.39 3.35 0.11
CA ILE A 39 -17.48 2.19 0.99
C ILE A 39 -18.51 2.47 2.09
N THR A 40 -19.53 1.60 2.20
CA THR A 40 -20.62 1.79 3.14
C THR A 40 -20.18 1.60 4.60
N THR A 41 -20.96 2.14 5.53
CA THR A 41 -20.72 2.02 6.98
C THR A 41 -20.69 0.58 7.46
N GLU A 42 -21.56 -0.27 6.89
CA GLU A 42 -21.65 -1.70 7.21
C GLU A 42 -20.35 -2.39 6.79
N ARG A 43 -19.85 -2.05 5.60
CA ARG A 43 -18.61 -2.61 5.07
C ARG A 43 -17.38 -2.18 5.87
N ILE A 44 -17.33 -0.91 6.28
CA ILE A 44 -16.28 -0.41 7.18
C ILE A 44 -16.29 -1.20 8.50
N ALA A 45 -17.48 -1.51 9.04
CA ALA A 45 -17.60 -2.30 10.26
C ALA A 45 -17.10 -3.75 10.08
N GLU A 46 -17.29 -4.35 8.90
CA GLU A 46 -16.69 -5.65 8.55
C GLU A 46 -15.16 -5.57 8.43
N TYR A 47 -14.62 -4.57 7.74
CA TYR A 47 -13.17 -4.41 7.58
C TYR A 47 -12.45 -4.25 8.92
N ARG A 48 -13.06 -3.55 9.88
CA ARG A 48 -12.54 -3.44 11.27
C ARG A 48 -12.46 -4.78 11.99
N LYS A 49 -13.28 -5.75 11.60
CA LYS A 49 -13.26 -7.13 12.09
C LYS A 49 -12.38 -8.05 11.23
N ARG A 50 -11.62 -7.48 10.29
CA ARG A 50 -10.82 -8.18 9.27
C ARG A 50 -11.64 -9.10 8.36
N ILE A 51 -12.90 -8.77 8.15
CA ILE A 51 -13.78 -9.48 7.21
C ILE A 51 -13.71 -8.75 5.88
N PHE A 52 -13.03 -9.35 4.90
CA PHE A 52 -12.91 -8.84 3.54
C PHE A 52 -13.36 -9.91 2.57
N ARG A 53 -14.33 -9.62 1.70
CA ARG A 53 -14.83 -10.61 0.73
C ARG A 53 -14.52 -10.14 -0.69
N GLU A 54 -14.04 -11.07 -1.50
CA GLU A 54 -13.77 -10.80 -2.92
C GLU A 54 -15.03 -10.55 -3.73
N THR A 55 -16.17 -11.13 -3.31
CA THR A 55 -17.47 -10.98 -3.97
C THR A 55 -18.01 -9.55 -3.93
N ASP A 56 -17.47 -8.71 -3.05
CA ASP A 56 -17.84 -7.31 -2.94
C ASP A 56 -16.96 -6.50 -3.89
N LYS A 57 -17.58 -5.92 -4.92
CA LYS A 57 -16.87 -5.27 -6.03
C LYS A 57 -15.93 -4.16 -5.56
N GLU A 58 -16.29 -3.47 -4.49
CA GLU A 58 -15.55 -2.31 -3.96
C GLU A 58 -14.42 -2.71 -3.00
N THR A 59 -14.43 -3.92 -2.46
CA THR A 59 -13.42 -4.35 -1.48
C THR A 59 -12.01 -4.46 -2.08
N PRO A 60 -11.80 -5.12 -3.23
CA PRO A 60 -10.49 -5.15 -3.88
C PRO A 60 -9.98 -3.75 -4.26
N LEU A 61 -10.88 -2.89 -4.74
CA LEU A 61 -10.59 -1.50 -5.08
C LEU A 61 -10.11 -0.69 -3.86
N TYR A 62 -10.83 -0.82 -2.74
CA TYR A 62 -10.47 -0.17 -1.49
C TYR A 62 -9.09 -0.64 -0.98
N VAL A 63 -8.84 -1.94 -0.95
CA VAL A 63 -7.56 -2.50 -0.47
C VAL A 63 -6.40 -2.04 -1.35
N ALA A 64 -6.52 -2.12 -2.67
CA ALA A 64 -5.49 -1.64 -3.59
C ALA A 64 -5.17 -0.16 -3.35
N CYS A 65 -6.20 0.69 -3.25
CA CYS A 65 -6.01 2.11 -2.98
C CYS A 65 -5.32 2.40 -1.65
N VAL A 66 -5.63 1.66 -0.57
CA VAL A 66 -4.97 1.88 0.71
C VAL A 66 -3.46 1.63 0.57
N PHE A 67 -3.06 0.53 -0.07
CA PHE A 67 -1.64 0.24 -0.28
C PHE A 67 -0.96 1.19 -1.28
N GLU A 68 -1.67 1.69 -2.29
CA GLU A 68 -1.19 2.76 -3.18
C GLU A 68 -0.92 4.06 -2.42
N GLN A 69 -1.86 4.49 -1.56
CA GLN A 69 -1.71 5.71 -0.75
C GLN A 69 -0.52 5.61 0.21
N LEU A 70 -0.20 4.40 0.67
CA LEU A 70 0.95 4.15 1.54
C LEU A 70 2.26 4.07 0.74
N GLY A 71 2.19 3.96 -0.59
CA GLY A 71 3.34 3.78 -1.48
C GLY A 71 3.85 2.34 -1.58
N LEU A 72 3.10 1.39 -1.01
CA LEU A 72 3.44 -0.02 -0.90
C LEU A 72 2.97 -0.86 -2.09
N TYR A 73 2.05 -0.32 -2.89
CA TYR A 73 1.56 -0.94 -4.11
C TYR A 73 1.61 0.10 -5.24
N ARG A 74 2.33 -0.21 -6.32
CA ARG A 74 2.55 0.70 -7.45
C ARG A 74 2.62 -0.11 -8.74
N GLU A 75 2.07 0.42 -9.82
CA GLU A 75 2.12 -0.21 -11.16
C GLU A 75 1.65 -1.67 -11.20
N GLY A 76 0.70 -2.04 -10.33
CA GLY A 76 0.16 -3.39 -10.31
C GLY A 76 0.96 -4.42 -9.49
N ALA A 77 1.92 -3.98 -8.67
CA ALA A 77 2.70 -4.85 -7.80
C ALA A 77 2.98 -4.22 -6.43
N PHE A 78 3.15 -5.07 -5.41
CA PHE A 78 3.70 -4.64 -4.13
C PHE A 78 5.19 -4.33 -4.29
N VAL A 79 5.63 -3.20 -3.74
CA VAL A 79 7.04 -2.82 -3.72
C VAL A 79 7.70 -3.56 -2.57
N THR A 80 8.33 -4.71 -2.86
CA THR A 80 8.83 -5.65 -1.85
C THR A 80 9.73 -4.97 -0.83
N ASP A 81 10.68 -4.16 -1.28
CA ASP A 81 11.67 -3.53 -0.41
C ASP A 81 11.01 -2.56 0.58
N ASP A 82 10.11 -1.70 0.08
CA ASP A 82 9.33 -0.78 0.89
C ASP A 82 8.42 -1.52 1.88
N TYR A 83 7.82 -2.64 1.44
CA TYR A 83 6.98 -3.47 2.29
C TYR A 83 7.78 -4.13 3.42
N LEU A 84 9.00 -4.62 3.15
CA LEU A 84 9.88 -5.19 4.17
C LEU A 84 10.36 -4.13 5.17
N VAL A 85 10.65 -2.91 4.68
CA VAL A 85 10.93 -1.75 5.54
C VAL A 85 9.72 -1.42 6.42
N GLN A 86 8.51 -1.39 5.85
CA GLN A 86 7.27 -1.16 6.59
C GLN A 86 7.00 -2.24 7.64
N LEU A 87 7.33 -3.51 7.36
CA LEU A 87 7.17 -4.62 8.29
C LEU A 87 8.17 -4.57 9.46
N GLY A 88 9.30 -3.87 9.30
CA GLY A 88 10.38 -3.87 10.29
C GLY A 88 11.10 -5.22 10.43
N LYS A 89 10.91 -6.16 9.48
CA LYS A 89 11.43 -7.54 9.58
C LYS A 89 12.71 -7.80 8.76
N GLY A 90 13.21 -6.80 8.04
CA GLY A 90 14.38 -6.96 7.15
C GLY A 90 14.19 -8.06 6.10
N ASP A 91 15.27 -8.56 5.51
CA ASP A 91 15.20 -9.54 4.42
C ASP A 91 14.68 -10.93 4.82
N GLY A 92 14.64 -11.26 6.12
CA GLY A 92 14.16 -12.56 6.61
C GLY A 92 12.69 -12.87 6.28
N ALA A 93 11.89 -11.83 6.00
CA ALA A 93 10.50 -11.98 5.57
C ALA A 93 10.31 -11.98 4.04
N ARG A 94 11.37 -11.74 3.25
CA ARG A 94 11.28 -11.52 1.79
C ARG A 94 10.62 -12.68 1.06
N GLU A 95 11.08 -13.90 1.27
CA GLU A 95 10.53 -15.08 0.60
C GLU A 95 9.06 -15.31 0.96
N SER A 96 8.70 -15.08 2.22
CA SER A 96 7.31 -15.17 2.69
C SER A 96 6.42 -14.10 2.04
N VAL A 97 6.92 -12.88 1.88
CA VAL A 97 6.21 -11.77 1.23
C VAL A 97 6.03 -12.03 -0.26
N VAL A 98 7.11 -12.35 -0.98
CA VAL A 98 7.06 -12.62 -2.43
C VAL A 98 6.22 -13.86 -2.72
N GLY A 99 6.25 -14.87 -1.84
CA GLY A 99 5.42 -16.06 -1.94
C GLY A 99 3.91 -15.79 -1.86
N CYS A 100 3.49 -14.62 -1.38
CA CYS A 100 2.07 -14.21 -1.39
C CYS A 100 1.65 -13.48 -2.67
N TYR A 101 2.56 -13.15 -3.58
CA TYR A 101 2.22 -12.36 -4.76
C TYR A 101 1.29 -13.15 -5.70
N ASP A 102 0.05 -12.68 -5.76
CA ASP A 102 -0.95 -13.20 -6.67
C ASP A 102 -0.59 -12.84 -8.12
N LYS A 103 -1.06 -13.67 -9.07
CA LYS A 103 -0.75 -13.55 -10.50
C LYS A 103 -1.96 -13.14 -11.35
N SER A 104 -3.06 -12.72 -10.73
CA SER A 104 -4.24 -12.23 -11.44
C SER A 104 -3.86 -11.09 -12.38
N GLU A 105 -4.41 -11.06 -13.58
CA GLU A 105 -4.26 -9.95 -14.54
C GLU A 105 -4.96 -8.68 -14.04
N ASP A 106 -6.05 -8.83 -13.29
CA ASP A 106 -6.70 -7.71 -12.61
C ASP A 106 -5.84 -7.26 -11.44
N LEU A 107 -5.31 -6.04 -11.54
CA LEU A 107 -4.40 -5.44 -10.56
C LEU A 107 -5.06 -5.29 -9.18
N THR A 108 -6.35 -4.96 -9.13
CA THR A 108 -7.05 -4.76 -7.85
C THR A 108 -7.30 -6.08 -7.16
N ILE A 109 -7.68 -7.11 -7.92
CA ILE A 109 -7.81 -8.49 -7.42
C ILE A 109 -6.44 -9.02 -6.98
N ARG A 110 -5.39 -8.72 -7.74
CA ARG A 110 -4.02 -9.11 -7.40
C ARG A 110 -3.60 -8.52 -6.05
N ALA A 111 -3.80 -7.21 -5.87
CA ALA A 111 -3.51 -6.53 -4.61
C ALA A 111 -4.30 -7.15 -3.45
N PHE A 112 -5.58 -7.40 -3.69
CA PHE A 112 -6.51 -7.95 -2.71
C PHE A 112 -6.13 -9.37 -2.25
N ARG A 113 -5.90 -10.29 -3.19
CA ARG A 113 -5.53 -11.68 -2.87
C ARG A 113 -4.16 -11.77 -2.20
N THR A 114 -3.21 -10.95 -2.65
CA THR A 114 -1.91 -10.82 -1.98
C THR A 114 -2.08 -10.35 -0.54
N PHE A 115 -2.95 -9.36 -0.29
CA PHE A 115 -3.29 -8.89 1.05
C PHE A 115 -3.96 -9.96 1.93
N LEU A 116 -4.89 -10.76 1.39
CA LEU A 116 -5.47 -11.87 2.14
C LEU A 116 -4.40 -12.88 2.58
N CYS A 117 -3.46 -13.22 1.68
CA CYS A 117 -2.32 -14.06 2.03
C CYS A 117 -1.45 -13.43 3.14
N PHE A 118 -1.24 -12.11 3.11
CA PHE A 118 -0.53 -11.41 4.20
C PHE A 118 -1.24 -11.52 5.54
N ILE A 119 -2.57 -11.41 5.58
CA ILE A 119 -3.35 -11.64 6.81
C ILE A 119 -3.10 -13.05 7.33
N GLU A 120 -3.25 -14.07 6.47
CA GLU A 120 -3.12 -15.48 6.84
C GLU A 120 -1.72 -15.81 7.36
N LYS A 121 -0.67 -15.23 6.76
CA LYS A 121 0.72 -15.45 7.15
C LYS A 121 1.23 -14.53 8.26
N GLY A 122 0.42 -13.62 8.78
CA GLY A 122 0.87 -12.65 9.79
C GLY A 122 1.93 -11.68 9.27
N LEU A 123 1.83 -11.32 7.99
CA LEU A 123 2.72 -10.40 7.27
C LEU A 123 2.07 -9.02 7.12
N LEU A 124 1.25 -8.59 8.08
CA LEU A 124 0.76 -7.22 8.14
C LEU A 124 1.70 -6.37 9.00
N PRO A 125 1.98 -5.12 8.61
CA PRO A 125 2.70 -4.19 9.46
C PRO A 125 1.97 -3.96 10.78
N GLU A 126 2.72 -3.67 11.84
CA GLU A 126 2.15 -3.39 13.15
C GLU A 126 1.22 -2.16 13.08
N GLY A 127 0.06 -2.24 13.73
CA GLY A 127 -0.97 -1.19 13.69
C GLY A 127 -1.91 -1.23 12.48
N TYR A 128 -1.76 -2.19 11.57
CA TYR A 128 -2.67 -2.40 10.43
C TYR A 128 -3.91 -3.23 10.78
#